data_AF-A0A0V0GR48-F1
#
_entry.id   AF-A0A0V0GR48-F1
#
_cell.length_a   1.000
_cell.length_b   1.000
_cell.length_c   1.000
_cell.angle_alpha   90.00
_cell.angle_beta   90.00
_cell.angle_gamma   90.00
#
_symmetry.space_group_name_H-M   'P 1'
#
loop_
_entity.id
_entity.type
_entity.pdbx_description
1 polymer ?
#
loop_
_entity_poly.entity_id
_entity_poly.type
_entity_poly.pdbx_seq_one_letter_code
_entity_poly.pdbx_strand_id
1 'polypeptide(L)' 'MSLTIDDIICPGYEKIIEGQGMPKPKEEGNRGNLIVTFLVAFPTEIAEEQRSDIVRILQDCC' A
#
# COMPACT_ATOMS: atom_id res chain seq x y z
N MET A 1 10.11 -13.50 4.36
CA MET A 1 10.05 -12.37 3.41
C MET A 1 9.40 -11.22 4.14
N SER A 2 10.08 -10.08 4.23
CA SER A 2 9.54 -8.84 4.80
C SER A 2 9.37 -7.84 3.66
N LEU A 3 8.21 -7.20 3.58
CA LEU A 3 7.93 -6.14 2.62
C LEU A 3 8.08 -4.79 3.33
N THR A 4 9.04 -3.98 2.90
CA THR A 4 9.15 -2.57 3.30
C THR A 4 8.54 -1.69 2.21
N ILE A 5 7.80 -0.66 2.60
CA ILE A 5 7.16 0.27 1.68
C ILE A 5 7.58 1.67 2.09
N ASP A 6 8.37 2.32 1.24
CA ASP A 6 8.83 3.70 1.43
C ASP A 6 7.95 4.72 0.69
N ASP A 7 7.01 4.25 -0.13
CA ASP A 7 6.09 5.05 -0.93
C ASP A 7 4.82 5.46 -0.13
N ILE A 8 4.19 6.57 -0.51
CA ILE A 8 2.86 6.95 0.02
C ILE A 8 1.79 6.03 -0.58
N ILE A 9 1.07 5.31 0.28
CA ILE A 9 0.01 4.38 -0.12
C ILE A 9 -1.33 5.11 -0.14
N CYS A 10 -1.99 5.09 -1.29
CA CYS A 10 -3.36 5.58 -1.46
C CYS A 10 -4.37 4.42 -1.45
N PRO A 11 -5.66 4.67 -1.19
CA PRO A 11 -6.70 3.66 -1.31
C PRO A 11 -6.68 3.00 -2.70
N GLY A 12 -6.61 1.66 -2.74
CA GLY A 12 -6.54 0.91 -3.99
C GLY A 12 -5.14 0.84 -4.63
N TYR A 13 -4.11 1.35 -3.95
CA TYR A 13 -2.72 1.15 -4.39
C TYR A 13 -2.39 -0.34 -4.48
N GLU A 14 -1.59 -0.72 -5.49
CA GLU A 14 -1.15 -2.08 -5.72
C GLU A 14 0.36 -2.15 -5.80
N LYS A 15 0.95 -3.07 -5.03
CA LYS A 15 2.38 -3.42 -5.14
C LYS A 15 2.52 -4.75 -5.86
N ILE A 16 3.17 -4.73 -7.02
CA ILE A 16 3.50 -5.94 -7.78
C ILE A 16 4.87 -6.44 -7.33
N ILE A 17 4.93 -7.71 -6.92
CA ILE A 17 6.17 -8.41 -6.57
C ILE A 17 6.37 -9.50 -7.62
N GLU A 18 7.31 -9.26 -8.52
CA GLU A 18 7.54 -10.12 -9.67
C GLU A 18 8.03 -11.52 -9.26
N GLY A 19 7.53 -12.54 -9.95
CA GLY A 19 7.97 -13.93 -9.76
C GLY A 19 7.56 -14.58 -8.43
N GLN A 20 6.81 -13.89 -7.56
CA GLN A 20 6.33 -14.43 -6.28
C GLN A 20 4.93 -15.05 -6.35
N GLY A 21 4.31 -15.06 -7.53
CA GLY A 21 3.04 -15.72 -7.78
C GLY A 21 3.17 -17.25 -7.92
N MET A 22 2.14 -17.88 -8.48
CA MET A 22 2.13 -19.33 -8.69
C MET A 22 3.04 -19.74 -9.88
N PRO A 23 3.61 -20.96 -9.87
CA PRO A 23 4.33 -21.51 -11.02
C PRO A 23 3.45 -21.55 -12.26
N LYS A 24 4.04 -21.24 -13.42
CA LYS A 24 3.36 -21.37 -14.71
C LYS A 24 3.53 -22.81 -15.23
N PRO A 25 2.45 -23.57 -15.45
CA PRO A 25 2.56 -25.00 -15.78
C PRO A 25 3.31 -25.32 -17.09
N LYS A 26 3.42 -24.35 -18.00
CA LYS A 26 4.02 -24.52 -19.34
C LYS A 26 5.38 -23.83 -19.51
N GLU A 27 5.87 -23.17 -18.48
CA GLU A 27 7.14 -22.43 -18.49
C GLU A 27 7.93 -22.85 -17.24
N GLU A 28 8.77 -23.88 -17.36
CA GLU A 28 9.58 -24.36 -16.23
C GLU A 28 10.44 -23.24 -15.65
N GLY A 29 10.39 -23.07 -14.33
CA GLY A 29 11.12 -22.01 -13.62
C GLY A 29 10.43 -20.65 -13.58
N ASN A 30 9.44 -20.39 -14.44
CA ASN A 30 8.71 -19.13 -14.44
C ASN A 30 7.51 -19.16 -13.48
N ARG A 31 7.33 -18.06 -12.77
CA ARG A 31 6.23 -17.83 -11.84
C ARG A 31 5.48 -16.57 -12.23
N GLY A 32 4.20 -16.49 -11.87
CA GLY A 32 3.43 -15.25 -11.96
C GLY A 32 3.91 -14.21 -10.94
N ASN A 33 3.22 -13.08 -10.88
CA ASN A 33 3.50 -12.03 -9.90
C ASN A 33 2.57 -12.15 -8.69
N LEU A 34 3.03 -11.72 -7.53
CA LEU A 34 2.18 -11.48 -6.37
C LEU A 34 1.74 -10.02 -6.41
N ILE A 35 0.43 -9.77 -6.40
CA ILE A 35 -0.13 -8.42 -6.38
C ILE A 35 -0.71 -8.20 -4.99
N VAL A 36 -0.21 -7.18 -4.29
CA VAL A 36 -0.68 -6.78 -2.96
C VAL A 36 -1.50 -5.51 -3.11
N THR A 37 -2.81 -5.62 -2.93
CA THR A 37 -3.73 -4.47 -2.95
C THR A 37 -3.93 -3.93 -1.54
N PHE A 38 -3.77 -2.62 -1.37
CA PHE A 38 -3.88 -1.95 -0.08
C PHE A 38 -5.28 -1.39 0.13
N LEU A 39 -5.96 -1.92 1.14
CA LEU A 39 -7.22 -1.39 1.64
C LEU A 39 -6.93 -0.44 2.78
N VAL A 40 -7.04 0.86 2.50
CA VAL A 40 -6.80 1.92 3.50
C VAL A 40 -8.08 2.13 4.29
N ALA A 41 -8.07 1.72 5.55
CA ALA A 41 -9.16 1.98 6.49
C ALA A 41 -8.97 3.36 7.12
N PHE A 42 -9.81 4.32 6.75
CA PHE A 42 -9.84 5.63 7.41
C PHE A 42 -10.52 5.54 8.78
N PRO A 43 -10.07 6.33 9.76
CA PRO A 43 -10.77 6.43 11.03
C PRO A 43 -12.17 7.01 10.82
N THR A 44 -13.16 6.47 11.54
CA THR A 44 -14.55 6.95 11.48
C THR A 44 -14.73 8.26 12.24
N GLU A 45 -13.90 8.49 13.26
CA GLU A 45 -13.93 9.68 14.10
C GLU A 45 -12.49 10.15 14.37
N ILE A 46 -12.32 11.45 14.49
CA ILE A 46 -11.04 12.11 14.77
C ILE A 46 -11.32 13.19 15.80
N ALA A 47 -10.62 13.18 16.93
CA ALA A 47 -10.76 14.18 17.98
C ALA A 47 -10.28 15.57 17.49
N GLU A 48 -10.84 16.65 18.03
CA GLU A 48 -10.54 18.02 17.57
C GLU A 48 -9.06 18.39 17.65
N GLU A 49 -8.35 17.91 18.68
CA GLU A 49 -6.90 18.09 18.81
C GLU A 49 -6.14 17.38 17.67
N GLN A 50 -6.48 16.12 17.38
CA GLN A 50 -5.89 15.36 16.28
C GLN A 50 -6.19 16.01 14.92
N ARG A 51 -7.40 16.54 14.72
CA ARG A 51 -7.76 17.29 13.50
C ARG A 51 -6.86 18.51 13.34
N SER A 52 -6.68 19.27 14.41
CA SER A 52 -5.83 20.47 14.42
C SER A 52 -4.38 20.11 14.06
N ASP A 53 -3.84 19.03 14.63
CA ASP A 53 -2.51 18.54 14.30
C ASP A 53 -2.38 18.07 12.85
N ILE A 54 -3.35 17.29 12.35
CA ILE A 54 -3.36 16.82 10.94
C ILE A 54 -3.34 18.01 9.99
N VAL A 55 -4.18 19.03 10.23
CA VAL A 55 -4.21 20.24 9.42
C VAL A 55 -2.86 20.95 9.46
N ARG A 56 -2.25 21.12 10.64
CA ARG A 56 -0.92 21.75 10.76
C ARG A 56 0.18 20.97 10.03
N ILE A 57 0.17 19.65 10.08
CA ILE A 57 1.19 18.80 9.43
C ILE A 57 1.04 18.83 7.91
N LEU A 58 -0.20 18.79 7.42
CA LEU A 58 -0.49 18.72 5.97
C LEU A 58 -0.64 20.10 5.31
N GLN A 59 -0.56 21.19 6.08
CA GLN A 59 -0.78 22.56 5.62
C GLN A 59 0.17 22.98 4.49
N ASP A 60 1.41 22.50 4.52
CA ASP A 60 2.46 22.87 3.55
C ASP A 60 2.49 21.98 2.29
N CYS A 61 1.52 21.07 2.12
CA CYS A 61 1.42 20.21 0.93
C CYS A 61 0.74 20.88 -0.29
N CYS A 62 0.76 22.21 -0.39
CA CYS A 62 0.21 22.98 -1.52
C CYS A 62 1.31 23.52 -2.45
#